data_AF-A0A9P7K717-F1
#
_entry.id   AF-A0A9P7K717-F1
#
_cell.length_a   1.000
_cell.length_b   1.000
_cell.length_c   1.000
_cell.angle_alpha   90.00
_cell.angle_beta   90.00
_cell.angle_gamma   90.00
#
_symmetry.space_group_name_H-M   'P 1'
#
loop_
_entity.id
_entity.type
_entity.pdbx_description
1 polymer ?
#
loop_
_entity_poly.entity_id
_entity_poly.type
_entity_poly.pdbx_seq_one_letter_code
_entity_poly.pdbx_strand_id
1 'polypeptide(L)'
;MANAQASSSQRVLVSYSAAPSILLSSKWEQVQTALISLLPLRNIHWKSPARTSIRTIQELEVDLVPLDTPRDEHTQIPVSILEKPLLNIYIVVCQNTDVEGYRMAVKKQIKDWQSLVMTRKNQEWLIVHIIRPDARTQTGNFFQLKGSVFEKIKTDFNTEKRERCVQVAWSPETDAPAVWAELINKIKEGLLSAFDSAVSQREEEVKKSEGQRQMPGWNFCTFFILKESLASSFEGVNLFEDAYIQYDELETSFYQVLKEKNLSWFGTLINPVSGDDSAPLLSVTRKSYRDLILANTISVFDFRIYLLSRQCELLAHRGRINEISRKAAAFLGGFGRRLRDVETTLPPFFIESWIYSSALSVVEYCDRWASGFQIAGPKLNTFNAAKGELLELARTQLDIIGVTIRHLPKRPPFSSSFSSSESPAQTDLTQKISNIELLAAIDDAEAFYSLYVDITTRAIDMYTKAGRKKFALRLHGSLAALDLHRGQYETALSIYTSLPAHYAPHMWTSLESFMLSRALDAHADFQQEKDTEWIHILLSFLKSYIENLGSELLMHEDDKVEYITKLVDNLRQAASKLETGRLAYRFYLK
;
A
#
# COMPACT_ATOMS: atom_id res chain seq x y z
N MET A 1 15.87 11.60 9.04
CA MET A 1 16.23 10.46 9.89
C MET A 1 15.58 9.23 9.30
N ALA A 2 16.39 8.39 8.67
CA ALA A 2 15.99 7.13 8.08
C ALA A 2 15.82 6.09 9.20
N ASN A 3 14.60 5.61 9.41
CA ASN A 3 14.25 4.31 10.01
C ASN A 3 12.72 4.22 10.12
N ALA A 4 12.09 3.80 9.03
CA ALA A 4 10.70 3.32 9.01
C ALA A 4 10.55 2.21 7.95
N GLN A 5 11.55 1.33 7.87
CA GLN A 5 11.49 0.06 7.16
C GLN A 5 11.92 -1.02 8.15
N ALA A 6 10.98 -1.46 8.97
CA ALA A 6 11.07 -2.72 9.67
C ALA A 6 9.67 -3.31 9.68
N SER A 7 9.14 -3.66 8.49
CA SER A 7 8.47 -4.95 8.43
C SER A 7 9.58 -5.94 8.77
N SER A 8 9.38 -6.81 9.76
CA SER A 8 10.35 -7.85 10.09
C SER A 8 10.59 -8.65 8.81
N SER A 9 11.70 -8.40 8.11
CA SER A 9 12.06 -9.18 6.94
C SER A 9 12.35 -10.58 7.45
N GLN A 10 11.35 -11.48 7.35
CA GLN A 10 11.51 -12.88 7.67
C GLN A 10 12.57 -13.44 6.72
N ARG A 11 13.73 -13.78 7.27
CA ARG A 11 14.86 -14.32 6.52
C ARG A 11 14.79 -15.83 6.50
N VAL A 12 15.32 -16.43 5.44
CA VAL A 12 15.39 -17.89 5.35
C VAL A 12 16.44 -18.40 6.32
N LEU A 13 16.06 -19.34 7.18
CA LEU A 13 16.98 -19.94 8.13
C LEU A 13 17.73 -21.12 7.50
N VAL A 14 19.06 -21.11 7.63
CA VAL A 14 19.94 -22.24 7.32
C VAL A 14 20.70 -22.60 8.58
N SER A 15 20.52 -23.83 9.06
CA SER A 15 21.23 -24.28 10.25
C SER A 15 22.61 -24.81 9.89
N TYR A 16 23.58 -24.66 10.80
CA TYR A 16 24.89 -25.28 10.69
C TYR A 16 25.24 -26.13 11.91
N SER A 17 26.04 -27.17 11.69
CA SER A 17 26.60 -28.03 12.72
C SER A 17 27.97 -28.54 12.28
N ALA A 18 28.85 -28.82 13.24
CA ALA A 18 30.13 -29.49 13.02
C ALA A 18 30.56 -30.21 14.31
N ALA A 19 31.69 -30.91 14.27
CA ALA A 19 32.28 -31.45 15.50
C ALA A 19 32.54 -30.31 16.51
N PRO A 20 32.30 -30.49 17.82
CA PRO A 20 32.50 -29.41 18.82
C PRO A 20 33.90 -28.81 18.81
N SER A 21 34.92 -29.63 18.55
CA SER A 21 36.31 -29.19 18.40
C SER A 21 36.53 -28.25 17.21
N ILE A 22 35.72 -28.36 16.16
CA ILE A 22 35.76 -27.47 14.99
C ILE A 22 35.04 -26.17 15.32
N LEU A 23 33.83 -26.23 15.89
CA LEU A 23 33.04 -25.04 16.23
C LEU A 23 33.74 -24.10 17.21
N LEU A 24 34.54 -24.64 18.13
CA LEU A 24 35.35 -23.86 19.09
C LEU A 24 36.68 -23.35 18.50
N SER A 25 37.00 -23.69 17.25
CA SER A 25 38.27 -23.32 16.63
C SER A 25 38.15 -22.01 15.84
N SER A 26 39.24 -21.24 15.79
CA SER A 26 39.35 -20.04 14.93
C SER A 26 39.15 -20.33 13.44
N LYS A 27 39.33 -21.59 13.02
CA LYS A 27 39.04 -22.01 11.64
C LYS A 27 37.54 -21.91 11.32
N TRP A 28 36.67 -22.18 12.29
CA TRP A 28 35.23 -22.06 12.10
C TRP A 28 34.81 -20.61 11.92
N GLU A 29 35.34 -19.69 12.72
CA GLU A 29 35.05 -18.25 12.58
C GLU A 29 35.41 -17.72 11.19
N GLN A 30 36.54 -18.15 10.64
CA GLN A 30 36.98 -17.81 9.28
C GLN A 30 36.04 -18.37 8.21
N VAL A 31 35.65 -19.64 8.33
CA VAL A 31 34.71 -20.28 7.40
C VAL A 31 33.33 -19.62 7.49
N GLN A 32 32.83 -19.35 8.70
CA GLN A 32 31.54 -18.72 8.91
C GLN A 32 31.52 -17.32 8.29
N THR A 33 32.59 -16.54 8.48
CA THR A 33 32.73 -15.21 7.85
C THR A 33 32.71 -15.30 6.33
N ALA A 34 33.42 -16.28 5.76
CA ALA A 34 33.41 -16.52 4.32
C ALA A 34 32.04 -16.98 3.81
N LEU A 35 31.29 -17.79 4.56
CA LEU A 35 29.94 -18.20 4.17
C LEU A 35 28.95 -17.03 4.21
N ILE A 36 29.06 -16.16 5.21
CA ILE A 36 28.21 -14.96 5.34
C ILE A 36 28.50 -13.98 4.19
N SER A 37 29.74 -13.86 3.72
CA SER A 37 30.08 -12.98 2.59
C SER A 37 29.50 -13.41 1.24
N LEU A 38 29.02 -14.65 1.13
CA LEU A 38 28.32 -15.17 -0.06
C LEU A 38 26.83 -14.78 -0.10
N LEU A 39 26.31 -14.19 0.97
CA LEU A 39 24.92 -13.79 1.11
C LEU A 39 24.75 -12.31 0.74
N PRO A 40 23.58 -11.91 0.21
CA PRO A 40 22.40 -12.73 -0.07
C PRO A 40 22.53 -13.59 -1.33
N LEU A 41 21.77 -14.68 -1.39
CA LEU A 41 21.74 -15.56 -2.56
C LEU A 41 20.97 -14.88 -3.70
N ARG A 42 21.53 -14.88 -4.91
CA ARG A 42 20.93 -14.18 -6.07
C ARG A 42 20.51 -15.11 -7.20
N ASN A 43 19.51 -14.68 -7.98
CA ASN A 43 19.02 -15.38 -9.17
C ASN A 43 18.68 -16.84 -8.90
N ILE A 44 17.70 -17.06 -8.02
CA ILE A 44 17.20 -18.39 -7.69
C ILE A 44 15.92 -18.65 -8.47
N HIS A 45 15.86 -19.75 -9.22
CA HIS A 45 14.70 -20.09 -10.03
C HIS A 45 13.92 -21.23 -9.38
N TRP A 46 12.80 -20.88 -8.75
CA TRP A 46 11.89 -21.85 -8.18
C TRP A 46 10.96 -22.42 -9.26
N LYS A 47 11.05 -23.74 -9.46
CA LYS A 47 10.15 -24.50 -10.34
C LYS A 47 9.37 -25.48 -9.49
N SER A 48 8.09 -25.22 -9.30
CA SER A 48 7.20 -26.13 -8.57
C SER A 48 6.45 -27.03 -9.55
N PRO A 49 6.34 -28.36 -9.31
CA PRO A 49 5.50 -29.23 -10.12
C PRO A 49 4.02 -28.83 -10.12
N ALA A 50 3.56 -28.18 -9.05
CA ALA A 50 2.19 -27.70 -8.91
C ALA A 50 1.91 -26.41 -9.71
N ARG A 51 2.94 -25.74 -10.23
CA ARG A 51 2.83 -24.43 -10.87
C ARG A 51 3.38 -24.48 -12.29
N THR A 52 2.63 -23.95 -13.25
CA THR A 52 3.01 -23.96 -14.68
C THR A 52 4.13 -22.99 -15.03
N SER A 53 4.39 -21.99 -14.19
CA SER A 53 5.33 -20.90 -14.47
C SER A 53 6.46 -20.86 -13.44
N ILE A 54 7.67 -20.67 -13.94
CA ILE A 54 8.89 -20.53 -13.12
C ILE A 54 8.83 -19.20 -12.39
N ARG A 55 9.19 -19.20 -11.11
CA ARG A 55 9.36 -17.98 -10.30
C ARG A 55 10.84 -17.68 -10.11
N THR A 56 11.22 -16.43 -10.29
CA THR A 56 12.61 -15.97 -10.11
C THR A 56 12.69 -15.10 -8.87
N ILE A 57 13.47 -15.55 -7.88
CA ILE A 57 13.83 -14.79 -6.69
C ILE A 57 15.16 -14.08 -7.01
N GLN A 58 15.11 -12.75 -7.10
CA GLN A 58 16.28 -11.94 -7.46
C GLN A 58 17.33 -11.96 -6.36
N GLU A 59 16.90 -11.82 -5.12
CA GLU A 59 17.73 -11.77 -3.92
C GLU A 59 17.00 -12.49 -2.79
N LEU A 60 17.71 -13.37 -2.09
CA LEU A 60 17.21 -14.15 -0.98
C LEU A 60 18.13 -13.95 0.21
N GLU A 61 17.60 -13.28 1.23
CA GLU A 61 18.26 -13.11 2.51
C GLU A 61 18.21 -14.42 3.30
N VAL A 62 19.38 -14.83 3.80
CA VAL A 62 19.55 -16.09 4.53
C VAL A 62 20.28 -15.78 5.83
N ASP A 63 19.80 -16.33 6.95
CA ASP A 63 20.50 -16.29 8.22
C ASP A 63 21.10 -17.67 8.53
N LEU A 64 22.38 -17.68 8.87
CA LEU A 64 23.10 -18.88 9.31
C LEU A 64 23.02 -18.99 10.84
N VAL A 65 22.35 -20.05 11.33
CA VAL A 65 22.11 -20.27 12.77
C VAL A 65 22.68 -21.61 13.23
N PRO A 66 23.20 -21.75 14.47
CA PRO A 66 23.54 -23.07 15.01
C PRO A 66 22.31 -23.99 15.05
N LEU A 67 22.50 -25.30 14.85
CA LEU A 67 21.42 -26.30 14.83
C LEU A 67 20.53 -26.32 16.09
N ASP A 68 21.10 -25.99 17.25
CA ASP A 68 20.45 -26.03 18.57
C ASP A 68 19.66 -24.74 18.90
N THR A 69 19.86 -23.67 18.14
CA THR A 69 19.20 -22.37 18.33
C THR A 69 17.71 -22.38 18.01
N PRO A 70 17.26 -22.94 16.87
CA PRO A 70 15.83 -23.07 16.59
C PRO A 70 15.26 -24.20 17.42
N ARG A 71 14.59 -23.87 18.53
CA ARG A 71 13.78 -24.86 19.25
C ARG A 71 12.54 -25.19 18.41
N ASP A 72 12.32 -26.48 18.14
CA ASP A 72 11.07 -26.99 17.56
C ASP A 72 9.95 -26.90 18.61
N GLU A 73 9.61 -25.68 19.03
CA GLU A 73 8.40 -25.44 19.80
C GLU A 73 7.20 -25.71 18.88
N HIS A 74 6.38 -26.68 19.24
CA HIS A 74 5.18 -27.03 18.50
C HIS A 74 4.11 -25.97 18.79
N THR A 75 4.23 -24.81 18.16
CA THR A 75 3.16 -23.82 18.20
C THR A 75 2.00 -24.34 17.36
N GLN A 76 0.82 -24.47 17.97
CA GLN A 76 -0.42 -24.83 17.25
C GLN A 76 -0.87 -23.72 16.28
N ILE A 77 -0.31 -22.52 16.44
CA ILE A 77 -0.60 -21.35 15.61
C ILE A 77 0.22 -21.44 14.31
N PRO A 78 -0.43 -21.40 13.13
CA PRO A 78 0.30 -21.35 11.87
C PRO A 78 1.17 -20.09 11.77
N VAL A 79 2.47 -20.32 11.57
CA VAL A 79 3.48 -19.29 11.32
C VAL A 79 4.08 -19.47 9.93
N SER A 80 4.83 -18.47 9.49
CA SER A 80 5.59 -18.55 8.24
C SER A 80 6.43 -19.82 8.19
N ILE A 81 6.52 -20.41 7.01
CA ILE A 81 7.35 -21.59 6.74
C ILE A 81 8.83 -21.30 7.05
N LEU A 82 9.22 -20.03 6.98
CA LEU A 82 10.60 -19.58 7.17
C LEU A 82 11.03 -19.50 8.63
N GLU A 83 10.11 -19.63 9.60
CA GLU A 83 10.44 -19.68 11.04
C GLU A 83 11.25 -20.93 11.42
N LYS A 84 11.29 -21.94 10.54
CA LYS A 84 12.10 -23.15 10.71
C LYS A 84 13.22 -23.20 9.68
N PRO A 85 14.39 -23.76 10.02
CA PRO A 85 15.47 -23.97 9.05
C PRO A 85 14.99 -24.79 7.86
N LEU A 86 15.23 -24.29 6.65
CA LEU A 86 14.92 -25.02 5.41
C LEU A 86 16.06 -25.95 5.01
N LEU A 87 17.31 -25.59 5.35
CA LEU A 87 18.49 -26.39 5.06
C LEU A 87 19.36 -26.53 6.31
N ASN A 88 19.86 -27.73 6.54
CA ASN A 88 20.81 -28.05 7.60
C ASN A 88 22.16 -28.43 6.99
N ILE A 89 23.22 -27.71 7.35
CA ILE A 89 24.56 -27.91 6.82
C ILE A 89 25.45 -28.56 7.88
N TYR A 90 26.09 -29.69 7.55
CA TYR A 90 27.13 -30.27 8.39
C TYR A 90 28.52 -30.03 7.80
N ILE A 91 29.41 -29.46 8.60
CA ILE A 91 30.71 -29.01 8.15
C ILE A 91 31.79 -29.95 8.65
N VAL A 92 32.54 -30.49 7.70
CA VAL A 92 33.63 -31.42 7.92
C VAL A 92 34.93 -30.73 7.56
N VAL A 93 35.83 -30.59 8.53
CA VAL A 93 37.16 -30.05 8.33
C VAL A 93 38.18 -31.13 8.67
N CYS A 94 38.69 -31.82 7.65
CA CYS A 94 39.72 -32.85 7.81
C CYS A 94 40.58 -32.95 6.55
N GLN A 95 41.79 -33.50 6.68
CA GLN A 95 42.66 -33.74 5.52
C GLN A 95 42.00 -34.75 4.57
N ASN A 96 42.14 -34.52 3.25
CA ASN A 96 41.50 -35.38 2.25
C ASN A 96 42.03 -36.82 2.23
N THR A 97 43.21 -37.04 2.82
CA THR A 97 43.92 -38.32 2.89
C THR A 97 43.63 -39.12 4.18
N ASP A 98 43.00 -38.52 5.20
CA ASP A 98 42.76 -39.15 6.51
C ASP A 98 41.50 -40.05 6.52
N VAL A 99 41.56 -41.14 5.76
CA VAL A 99 40.46 -42.11 5.65
C VAL A 99 40.23 -42.88 6.94
N GLU A 100 41.27 -43.09 7.75
CA GLU A 100 41.20 -43.83 9.01
C GLU A 100 40.51 -42.99 10.11
N GLY A 101 40.90 -41.72 10.26
CA GLY A 101 40.22 -40.79 11.16
C GLY A 101 38.75 -40.57 10.78
N TYR A 102 38.45 -40.53 9.47
CA TYR A 102 37.08 -40.50 8.99
C TYR A 102 36.25 -41.71 9.47
N ARG A 103 36.79 -42.92 9.32
CA ARG A 103 36.10 -44.17 9.71
C ARG A 103 35.90 -44.27 11.22
N MET A 104 36.88 -43.82 12.01
CA MET A 104 36.85 -43.95 13.47
C MET A 104 35.90 -42.96 14.14
N ALA A 105 35.81 -41.72 13.66
CA ALA A 105 35.07 -40.66 14.35
C ALA A 105 34.07 -39.91 13.45
N VAL A 106 34.54 -39.34 12.34
CA VAL A 106 33.75 -38.39 11.53
C VAL A 106 32.50 -39.04 10.95
N LYS A 107 32.59 -40.28 10.45
CA LYS A 107 31.44 -41.01 9.89
C LYS A 107 30.31 -41.17 10.91
N LYS A 108 30.65 -41.50 12.17
CA LYS A 108 29.66 -41.65 13.24
C LYS A 108 28.99 -40.30 13.53
N GLN A 109 29.78 -39.23 13.66
CA GLN A 109 29.26 -37.89 13.94
C GLN A 109 28.29 -37.39 12.85
N ILE A 110 28.66 -37.56 11.57
CA ILE A 110 27.77 -37.21 10.45
C ILE A 110 26.49 -38.03 10.50
N LYS A 111 26.58 -39.34 10.76
CA LYS A 111 25.41 -40.22 10.80
C LYS A 111 24.45 -39.89 11.95
N ASP A 112 25.00 -39.57 13.12
CA ASP A 112 24.21 -39.18 14.30
C ASP A 112 23.48 -37.85 14.03
N TRP A 113 24.17 -36.85 13.46
CA TRP A 113 23.58 -35.60 13.02
C TRP A 113 22.53 -35.77 11.91
N GLN A 114 22.84 -36.58 10.90
CA GLN A 114 21.94 -36.84 9.78
C GLN A 114 20.63 -37.48 10.28
N SER A 115 20.75 -38.44 11.19
CA SER A 115 19.59 -39.11 11.80
C SER A 115 18.71 -38.10 12.56
N LEU A 116 19.31 -37.13 13.26
CA LEU A 116 18.58 -36.05 13.93
C LEU A 116 17.82 -35.17 12.92
N VAL A 117 18.50 -34.63 11.89
CA VAL A 117 17.85 -33.70 10.94
C VAL A 117 16.82 -34.39 10.05
N MET A 118 16.97 -35.68 9.74
CA MET A 118 16.01 -36.46 8.96
C MET A 118 14.66 -36.66 9.66
N THR A 119 14.59 -36.47 10.99
CA THR A 119 13.29 -36.49 11.71
C THR A 119 12.48 -35.21 11.49
N ARG A 120 13.13 -34.13 11.05
CA ARG A 120 12.49 -32.83 10.83
C ARG A 120 11.82 -32.80 9.46
N LYS A 121 10.53 -32.44 9.43
CA LYS A 121 9.75 -32.38 8.18
C LYS A 121 10.12 -31.13 7.36
N ASN A 122 10.10 -31.28 6.04
CA ASN A 122 10.36 -30.22 5.06
C ASN A 122 11.69 -29.49 5.27
N GLN A 123 12.68 -30.17 5.85
CA GLN A 123 14.04 -29.66 5.94
C GLN A 123 14.97 -30.53 5.10
N GLU A 124 15.85 -29.88 4.38
CA GLU A 124 16.88 -30.52 3.59
C GLU A 124 18.20 -30.53 4.36
N TRP A 125 19.15 -31.33 3.89
CA TRP A 125 20.47 -31.40 4.50
C TRP A 125 21.59 -31.47 3.45
N LEU A 126 22.76 -30.96 3.83
CA LEU A 126 23.95 -30.89 2.98
C LEU A 126 25.21 -31.13 3.83
N ILE A 127 26.13 -31.95 3.34
CA ILE A 127 27.44 -32.17 3.97
C ILE A 127 28.49 -31.40 3.16
N VAL A 128 29.25 -30.54 3.86
CA VAL A 128 30.28 -29.69 3.25
C VAL A 128 31.63 -30.09 3.79
N HIS A 129 32.51 -30.58 2.91
CA HIS A 129 33.88 -30.96 3.26
C HIS A 129 34.83 -29.84 2.85
N ILE A 130 35.45 -29.17 3.83
CA ILE A 130 36.39 -28.06 3.60
C ILE A 130 37.81 -28.59 3.68
N ILE A 131 38.58 -28.40 2.61
CA ILE A 131 39.99 -28.78 2.49
C ILE A 131 40.85 -27.56 2.16
N ARG A 132 42.14 -27.61 2.48
CA ARG A 132 43.09 -26.57 2.04
C ARG A 132 43.47 -26.75 0.56
N PRO A 133 43.68 -25.68 -0.21
CA PRO A 133 43.97 -25.72 -1.66
C PRO A 133 45.21 -26.53 -2.03
N ASP A 134 46.23 -26.58 -1.16
CA ASP A 134 47.46 -27.36 -1.34
C ASP A 134 47.25 -28.88 -1.32
N ALA A 135 46.01 -29.34 -1.14
CA ALA A 135 45.63 -30.74 -1.30
C ALA A 135 45.32 -31.15 -2.76
N ARG A 136 45.56 -30.28 -3.76
CA ARG A 136 45.58 -30.69 -5.18
C ARG A 136 46.85 -31.50 -5.46
N THR A 137 46.71 -32.82 -5.36
CA THR A 137 47.47 -33.86 -6.07
C THR A 137 48.82 -33.43 -6.64
N GLN A 138 49.91 -33.79 -5.94
CA GLN A 138 51.17 -34.08 -6.62
C GLN A 138 50.88 -35.10 -7.72
N THR A 139 51.13 -34.70 -8.96
CA THR A 139 51.30 -35.61 -10.09
C THR A 139 52.41 -36.61 -9.75
N GLY A 140 52.04 -37.87 -9.45
CA GLY A 140 53.00 -38.96 -9.35
C GLY A 140 52.64 -40.03 -8.31
N ASN A 141 51.82 -41.01 -8.71
CA ASN A 141 52.11 -42.45 -8.58
C ASN A 141 50.82 -43.29 -8.74
N PHE A 142 50.84 -44.16 -9.74
CA PHE A 142 49.75 -45.00 -10.22
C PHE A 142 49.32 -46.14 -9.24
N PHE A 143 49.67 -46.06 -7.95
CA PHE A 143 49.54 -47.17 -6.98
C PHE A 143 48.87 -46.83 -5.63
N GLN A 144 48.26 -45.66 -5.44
CA GLN A 144 47.45 -45.39 -4.24
C GLN A 144 45.95 -45.63 -4.48
N LEU A 145 45.53 -46.90 -4.39
CA LEU A 145 44.12 -47.35 -4.44
C LEU A 145 43.31 -47.03 -3.14
N LYS A 146 43.77 -46.10 -2.31
CA LYS A 146 43.00 -45.63 -1.14
C LYS A 146 42.18 -44.40 -1.57
N GLY A 147 40.91 -44.61 -1.91
CA GLY A 147 39.98 -43.52 -2.25
C GLY A 147 39.93 -42.43 -1.18
N SER A 148 39.68 -41.19 -1.60
CA SER A 148 39.72 -39.98 -0.75
C SER A 148 38.63 -39.97 0.32
N VAL A 149 38.81 -39.16 1.38
CA VAL A 149 37.78 -38.95 2.41
C VAL A 149 36.48 -38.46 1.77
N PHE A 150 36.54 -37.56 0.80
CA PHE A 150 35.36 -37.07 0.10
C PHE A 150 34.63 -38.15 -0.69
N GLU A 151 35.33 -39.05 -1.39
CA GLU A 151 34.72 -40.19 -2.07
C GLU A 151 34.03 -41.15 -1.09
N LYS A 152 34.59 -41.32 0.10
CA LYS A 152 33.95 -42.10 1.18
C LYS A 152 32.70 -41.42 1.71
N ILE A 153 32.74 -40.10 1.95
CA ILE A 153 31.56 -39.31 2.33
C ILE A 153 30.47 -39.42 1.25
N LYS A 154 30.81 -39.25 -0.04
CA LYS A 154 29.86 -39.41 -1.15
C LYS A 154 29.26 -40.81 -1.15
N THR A 155 30.07 -41.86 -1.01
CA THR A 155 29.61 -43.26 -1.03
C THR A 155 28.71 -43.58 0.18
N ASP A 156 29.04 -43.04 1.35
CA ASP A 156 28.32 -43.35 2.59
C ASP A 156 27.00 -42.57 2.72
N PHE A 157 26.91 -41.36 2.14
CA PHE A 157 25.80 -40.44 2.41
C PHE A 157 25.03 -39.96 1.18
N ASN A 158 25.56 -40.02 -0.04
CA ASN A 158 24.73 -39.68 -1.19
C ASN A 158 23.63 -40.72 -1.40
N THR A 159 22.50 -40.24 -1.93
CA THR A 159 21.37 -41.09 -2.35
C THR A 159 21.35 -41.17 -3.87
N GLU A 160 20.88 -42.28 -4.45
CA GLU A 160 20.89 -42.53 -5.91
C GLU A 160 20.27 -41.42 -6.76
N LYS A 161 19.41 -40.57 -6.18
CA LYS A 161 18.70 -39.49 -6.89
C LYS A 161 19.19 -38.07 -6.56
N ARG A 162 20.04 -37.89 -5.54
CA ARG A 162 20.45 -36.56 -5.07
C ARG A 162 21.87 -36.57 -4.49
N GLU A 163 22.72 -35.70 -5.04
CA GLU A 163 24.05 -35.42 -4.49
C GLU A 163 23.96 -34.43 -3.33
N ARG A 164 24.30 -34.89 -2.12
CA ARG A 164 24.17 -34.17 -0.84
C ARG A 164 25.51 -33.84 -0.19
N CYS A 165 26.60 -34.06 -0.90
CA CYS A 165 27.95 -33.84 -0.41
C CYS A 165 28.70 -32.95 -1.39
N VAL A 166 29.34 -31.90 -0.89
CA VAL A 166 30.15 -30.96 -1.67
C VAL A 166 31.51 -30.76 -1.01
N GLN A 167 32.57 -30.67 -1.81
CA GLN A 167 33.91 -30.38 -1.34
C GLN A 167 34.30 -28.96 -1.73
N VAL A 168 34.85 -28.21 -0.78
CA VAL A 168 35.31 -26.83 -0.99
C VAL A 168 36.80 -26.77 -0.67
N ALA A 169 37.61 -26.48 -1.68
CA ALA A 169 39.05 -26.28 -1.53
C ALA A 169 39.37 -24.82 -1.25
N TRP A 170 39.33 -24.43 0.03
CA TRP A 170 39.35 -23.04 0.46
C TRP A 170 40.40 -22.76 1.56
N SER A 171 40.98 -21.56 1.50
CA SER A 171 41.80 -20.96 2.55
C SER A 171 41.58 -19.45 2.56
N PRO A 172 41.81 -18.75 3.69
CA PRO A 172 41.68 -17.28 3.77
C PRO A 172 42.58 -16.53 2.78
N GLU A 173 43.71 -17.12 2.40
CA GLU A 173 44.69 -16.53 1.49
C GLU A 173 44.30 -16.68 0.00
N THR A 174 43.40 -17.61 -0.31
CA THR A 174 42.99 -17.96 -1.68
C THR A 174 41.46 -17.90 -1.83
N ASP A 175 40.82 -16.93 -1.20
CA ASP A 175 39.36 -16.77 -1.20
C ASP A 175 38.88 -16.17 -2.53
N ALA A 176 38.57 -17.06 -3.49
CA ALA A 176 38.01 -16.69 -4.78
C ALA A 176 36.52 -17.12 -4.86
N PRO A 177 35.60 -16.28 -5.37
CA PRO A 177 34.17 -16.62 -5.46
C PRO A 177 33.87 -17.93 -6.21
N ALA A 178 34.72 -18.30 -7.18
CA ALA A 178 34.56 -19.53 -7.97
C ALA A 178 34.66 -20.81 -7.14
N VAL A 179 35.42 -20.79 -6.03
CA VAL A 179 35.59 -21.93 -5.13
C VAL A 179 34.27 -22.31 -4.45
N TRP A 180 33.40 -21.32 -4.25
CA TRP A 180 32.13 -21.48 -3.57
C TRP A 180 30.96 -21.78 -4.52
N ALA A 181 31.16 -21.75 -5.84
CA ALA A 181 30.08 -21.85 -6.83
C ALA A 181 29.27 -23.14 -6.70
N GLU A 182 29.94 -24.29 -6.53
CA GLU A 182 29.25 -25.57 -6.34
C GLU A 182 28.47 -25.61 -5.02
N LEU A 183 29.06 -25.11 -3.92
CA LEU A 183 28.38 -25.03 -2.63
C LEU A 183 27.13 -24.15 -2.73
N ILE A 184 27.24 -22.97 -3.34
CA ILE A 184 26.11 -22.04 -3.52
C ILE A 184 24.99 -22.72 -4.32
N ASN A 185 25.31 -23.45 -5.39
CA ASN A 185 24.31 -24.17 -6.17
C ASN A 185 23.61 -25.26 -5.34
N LYS A 186 24.35 -26.04 -4.55
CA LYS A 186 23.76 -27.05 -3.66
C LYS A 186 22.92 -26.45 -2.53
N ILE A 187 23.32 -25.30 -1.99
CA ILE A 187 22.51 -24.55 -1.02
C ILE A 187 21.20 -24.09 -1.66
N LYS A 188 21.26 -23.49 -2.87
CA LYS A 188 20.07 -23.07 -3.61
C LYS A 188 19.12 -24.25 -3.91
N GLU A 189 19.65 -25.38 -4.39
CA GLU A 189 18.88 -26.59 -4.66
C GLU A 189 18.19 -27.13 -3.39
N GLY A 190 18.93 -27.21 -2.28
CA GLY A 190 18.42 -27.66 -0.99
C GLY A 190 17.32 -26.75 -0.45
N LEU A 191 17.56 -25.44 -0.45
CA LEU A 191 16.57 -24.45 -0.03
C LEU A 191 15.30 -24.52 -0.86
N LEU A 192 15.41 -24.60 -2.19
CA LEU A 192 14.26 -24.69 -3.08
C LEU A 192 13.46 -25.97 -2.88
N SER A 193 14.12 -27.12 -2.70
CA SER A 193 13.44 -28.40 -2.46
C SER A 193 12.67 -28.41 -1.14
N ALA A 194 13.29 -27.88 -0.08
CA ALA A 194 12.65 -27.72 1.23
C ALA A 194 11.45 -26.77 1.15
N PHE A 195 11.66 -25.59 0.54
CA PHE A 195 10.63 -24.58 0.36
C PHE A 195 9.43 -25.10 -0.44
N ASP A 196 9.67 -25.76 -1.58
CA ASP A 196 8.62 -26.34 -2.42
C ASP A 196 7.78 -27.38 -1.67
N SER A 197 8.44 -28.27 -0.93
CA SER A 197 7.77 -29.29 -0.12
C SER A 197 6.92 -28.67 0.99
N ALA A 198 7.46 -27.68 1.69
CA ALA A 198 6.77 -26.97 2.76
C ALA A 198 5.57 -26.16 2.26
N VAL A 199 5.74 -25.44 1.13
CA VAL A 199 4.66 -24.70 0.48
C VAL A 199 3.56 -25.65 0.02
N SER A 200 3.92 -26.75 -0.65
CA SER A 200 2.94 -27.74 -1.12
C SER A 200 2.12 -28.34 0.03
N GLN A 201 2.77 -28.65 1.17
CA GLN A 201 2.07 -29.13 2.36
C GLN A 201 1.12 -28.05 2.91
N ARG A 202 1.58 -26.81 3.03
CA ARG A 202 0.76 -25.72 3.59
C ARG A 202 -0.40 -25.34 2.68
N GLU A 203 -0.21 -25.38 1.35
CA GLU A 203 -1.29 -25.20 0.37
C GLU A 203 -2.37 -26.29 0.51
N GLU A 204 -1.97 -27.55 0.74
CA GLU A 204 -2.93 -28.63 1.00
C GLU A 204 -3.67 -28.45 2.34
N GLU A 205 -2.99 -27.98 3.38
CA GLU A 205 -3.62 -27.62 4.67
C GLU A 205 -4.66 -26.50 4.49
N VAL A 206 -4.34 -25.46 3.72
CA VAL A 206 -5.26 -24.37 3.38
C VAL A 206 -6.46 -24.89 2.59
N LYS A 207 -6.22 -25.68 1.54
CA LYS A 207 -7.27 -26.25 0.70
C LYS A 207 -8.20 -27.17 1.50
N LYS A 208 -7.62 -28.00 2.37
CA LYS A 208 -8.39 -28.83 3.29
C LYS A 208 -9.25 -27.96 4.19
N SER A 209 -8.69 -26.97 4.89
CA SER A 209 -9.45 -26.06 5.75
C SER A 209 -10.56 -25.34 4.99
N GLU A 210 -10.31 -24.86 3.77
CA GLU A 210 -11.31 -24.20 2.93
C GLU A 210 -12.46 -25.14 2.53
N GLY A 211 -12.15 -26.39 2.16
CA GLY A 211 -13.15 -27.42 1.85
C GLY A 211 -14.04 -27.79 3.04
N GLN A 212 -13.61 -27.48 4.27
CA GLN A 212 -14.33 -27.74 5.50
C GLN A 212 -15.22 -26.56 5.95
N ARG A 213 -15.32 -25.49 5.16
CA ARG A 213 -16.03 -24.25 5.51
C ARG A 213 -17.49 -24.43 5.97
N GLN A 214 -18.19 -25.43 5.43
CA GLN A 214 -19.59 -25.71 5.78
C GLN A 214 -19.73 -26.57 7.06
N MET A 215 -18.63 -27.09 7.60
CA MET A 215 -18.69 -27.94 8.79
C MET A 215 -18.82 -27.10 10.08
N PRO A 216 -19.65 -27.54 11.05
CA PRO A 216 -19.71 -26.91 12.36
C PRO A 216 -18.33 -26.87 13.04
N GLY A 217 -17.98 -25.72 13.63
CA GLY A 217 -16.70 -25.52 14.31
C GLY A 217 -15.57 -24.99 13.41
N TRP A 218 -15.78 -24.87 12.10
CA TRP A 218 -14.88 -24.10 11.26
C TRP A 218 -14.87 -22.62 11.67
N ASN A 219 -13.69 -21.98 11.67
CA ASN A 219 -13.51 -20.60 12.08
C ASN A 219 -12.70 -19.84 11.01
N PHE A 220 -13.24 -18.71 10.54
CA PHE A 220 -12.60 -17.90 9.51
C PHE A 220 -11.27 -17.29 9.95
N CYS A 221 -11.14 -16.77 11.18
CA CYS A 221 -9.89 -16.19 11.67
C CYS A 221 -8.78 -17.24 11.77
N THR A 222 -9.09 -18.46 12.19
CA THR A 222 -8.13 -19.58 12.16
C THR A 222 -7.69 -19.92 10.74
N PHE A 223 -8.65 -20.00 9.80
CA PHE A 223 -8.35 -20.17 8.38
C PHE A 223 -7.51 -19.02 7.80
N PHE A 224 -7.83 -17.78 8.19
CA PHE A 224 -7.11 -16.59 7.78
C PHE A 224 -5.65 -16.68 8.19
N ILE A 225 -5.35 -16.98 9.45
CA ILE A 225 -3.97 -17.13 9.94
C ILE A 225 -3.23 -18.25 9.20
N LEU A 226 -3.93 -19.36 8.94
CA LEU A 226 -3.36 -20.47 8.16
C LEU A 226 -2.98 -20.03 6.75
N LYS A 227 -3.86 -19.32 6.03
CA LYS A 227 -3.58 -18.88 4.66
C LYS A 227 -2.62 -17.68 4.60
N GLU A 228 -2.70 -16.76 5.56
CA GLU A 228 -1.76 -15.65 5.73
C GLU A 228 -0.33 -16.17 5.92
N SER A 229 -0.14 -17.29 6.62
CA SER A 229 1.19 -17.87 6.79
C SER A 229 1.87 -18.24 5.46
N LEU A 230 1.11 -18.60 4.41
CA LEU A 230 1.66 -18.75 3.05
C LEU A 230 2.08 -17.40 2.48
N ALA A 231 1.23 -16.38 2.63
CA ALA A 231 1.51 -15.04 2.14
C ALA A 231 2.81 -14.49 2.75
N SER A 232 2.97 -14.58 4.06
CA SER A 232 4.20 -14.20 4.77
C SER A 232 5.41 -15.01 4.32
N SER A 233 5.23 -16.30 4.03
CA SER A 233 6.32 -17.16 3.51
C SER A 233 6.78 -16.70 2.13
N PHE A 234 5.85 -16.38 1.22
CA PHE A 234 6.19 -15.86 -0.11
C PHE A 234 6.84 -14.48 -0.02
N GLU A 235 6.33 -13.61 0.85
CA GLU A 235 6.91 -12.29 1.09
C GLU A 235 8.34 -12.37 1.62
N GLY A 236 8.61 -13.26 2.58
CA GLY A 236 9.97 -13.45 3.13
C GLY A 236 10.99 -13.97 2.11
N VAL A 237 10.55 -14.62 1.03
CA VAL A 237 11.41 -14.99 -0.11
C VAL A 237 11.31 -14.03 -1.30
N ASN A 238 10.74 -12.83 -1.09
CA ASN A 238 10.55 -11.78 -2.10
C ASN A 238 9.64 -12.16 -3.29
N LEU A 239 8.77 -13.16 -3.14
CA LEU A 239 7.74 -13.52 -4.11
C LEU A 239 6.44 -12.72 -3.87
N PHE A 240 6.54 -11.40 -4.01
CA PHE A 240 5.45 -10.46 -3.67
C PHE A 240 4.17 -10.67 -4.49
N GLU A 241 4.26 -11.18 -5.72
CA GLU A 241 3.08 -11.52 -6.52
C GLU A 241 2.29 -12.67 -5.89
N ASP A 242 2.99 -13.75 -5.55
CA ASP A 242 2.38 -14.94 -4.95
C ASP A 242 1.82 -14.61 -3.56
N ALA A 243 2.50 -13.76 -2.79
CA ALA A 243 1.97 -13.22 -1.53
C ALA A 243 0.70 -12.38 -1.74
N TYR A 244 0.68 -11.50 -2.75
CA TYR A 244 -0.45 -10.62 -3.04
C TYR A 244 -1.71 -11.43 -3.40
N ILE A 245 -1.55 -12.49 -4.20
CA ILE A 245 -2.65 -13.39 -4.58
C ILE A 245 -3.31 -14.00 -3.33
N GLN A 246 -2.53 -14.41 -2.32
CA GLN A 246 -3.10 -14.97 -1.09
C GLN A 246 -4.02 -13.98 -0.36
N TYR A 247 -3.63 -12.70 -0.27
CA TYR A 247 -4.47 -11.67 0.35
C TYR A 247 -5.69 -11.30 -0.50
N ASP A 248 -5.59 -11.32 -1.83
CA ASP A 248 -6.73 -11.09 -2.74
C ASP A 248 -7.78 -12.21 -2.64
N GLU A 249 -7.33 -13.46 -2.55
CA GLU A 249 -8.20 -14.60 -2.29
C GLU A 249 -8.83 -14.52 -0.89
N LEU A 250 -8.06 -14.14 0.14
CA LEU A 250 -8.58 -13.92 1.49
C LEU A 250 -9.66 -12.82 1.53
N GLU A 251 -9.49 -11.75 0.76
CA GLU A 251 -10.50 -10.70 0.59
C GLU A 251 -11.80 -11.26 0.00
N THR A 252 -11.67 -12.10 -1.02
CA THR A 252 -12.80 -12.77 -1.67
C THR A 252 -13.52 -13.73 -0.71
N SER A 253 -12.77 -14.57 0.00
CA SER A 253 -13.32 -15.49 1.01
C SER A 253 -14.04 -14.71 2.12
N PHE A 254 -13.46 -13.60 2.58
CA PHE A 254 -14.09 -12.71 3.57
C PHE A 254 -15.44 -12.18 3.07
N TYR A 255 -15.52 -11.66 1.84
CA TYR A 255 -16.79 -11.14 1.30
C TYR A 255 -17.87 -12.22 1.21
N GLN A 256 -17.48 -13.46 0.90
CA GLN A 256 -18.42 -14.56 0.89
C GLN A 256 -18.94 -14.87 2.30
N VAL A 257 -18.08 -14.87 3.32
CA VAL A 257 -18.49 -15.05 4.73
C VAL A 257 -19.44 -13.95 5.16
N LEU A 258 -19.15 -12.70 4.77
CA LEU A 258 -20.00 -11.54 5.03
C LEU A 258 -21.40 -11.71 4.41
N LYS A 259 -21.48 -12.19 3.18
CA LYS A 259 -22.74 -12.44 2.46
C LYS A 259 -23.57 -13.55 3.10
N GLU A 260 -22.90 -14.59 3.60
CA GLU A 260 -23.52 -15.69 4.36
C GLU A 260 -23.98 -15.26 5.77
N LYS A 261 -23.73 -14.00 6.16
CA LYS A 261 -24.03 -13.41 7.49
C LYS A 261 -23.41 -14.19 8.66
N ASN A 262 -22.37 -14.97 8.42
CA ASN A 262 -21.66 -15.68 9.47
C ASN A 262 -20.61 -14.76 10.11
N LEU A 263 -21.08 -13.77 10.86
CA LEU A 263 -20.23 -12.78 11.55
C LEU A 263 -19.85 -13.21 12.96
N SER A 264 -20.20 -14.43 13.37
CA SER A 264 -19.93 -14.93 14.74
C SER A 264 -18.44 -14.92 15.12
N TRP A 265 -17.54 -14.91 14.13
CA TRP A 265 -16.08 -14.85 14.31
C TRP A 265 -15.50 -13.43 14.32
N PHE A 266 -16.30 -12.45 13.91
CA PHE A 266 -15.94 -11.04 13.94
C PHE A 266 -16.67 -10.38 15.13
N GLY A 267 -16.06 -9.33 15.68
CA GLY A 267 -16.75 -8.49 16.66
C GLY A 267 -17.88 -7.66 16.01
N THR A 268 -18.07 -6.44 16.50
CA THR A 268 -18.95 -5.47 15.87
C THR A 268 -18.40 -5.01 14.50
N LEU A 269 -19.22 -4.29 13.73
CA LEU A 269 -18.75 -3.64 12.50
C LEU A 269 -17.54 -2.75 12.78
N ILE A 270 -17.63 -1.98 13.88
CA ILE A 270 -16.58 -1.13 14.42
C ILE A 270 -16.86 -0.93 15.92
N ASN A 271 -15.81 -0.74 16.70
CA ASN A 271 -15.89 -0.24 18.08
C ASN A 271 -14.81 0.84 18.20
N PRO A 272 -15.13 2.11 17.85
CA PRO A 272 -14.12 3.13 17.69
C PRO A 272 -13.44 3.43 19.03
N VAL A 273 -12.11 3.43 19.02
CA VAL A 273 -11.29 3.92 20.13
C VAL A 273 -10.68 5.26 19.74
N SER A 274 -10.31 6.10 20.71
CA SER A 274 -9.61 7.35 20.44
C SER A 274 -8.38 7.11 19.55
N GLY A 275 -8.25 7.90 18.49
CA GLY A 275 -7.23 7.79 17.46
C GLY A 275 -7.62 6.97 16.23
N ASP A 276 -8.68 6.16 16.26
CA ASP A 276 -9.07 5.32 15.12
C ASP A 276 -9.50 6.13 13.88
N ASP A 277 -9.98 7.36 14.09
CA ASP A 277 -10.33 8.29 13.02
C ASP A 277 -9.11 8.95 12.38
N SER A 278 -8.01 9.11 13.10
CA SER A 278 -6.84 9.88 12.61
C SER A 278 -5.60 9.02 12.36
N ALA A 279 -5.62 7.73 12.71
CA ALA A 279 -4.49 6.83 12.51
C ALA A 279 -4.19 6.59 11.01
N PRO A 280 -2.90 6.47 10.62
CA PRO A 280 -2.53 6.21 9.23
C PRO A 280 -3.16 4.91 8.70
N LEU A 281 -3.87 4.99 7.57
CA LEU A 281 -4.69 3.89 7.04
C LEU A 281 -3.87 2.64 6.72
N LEU A 282 -2.68 2.82 6.13
CA LEU A 282 -1.85 1.72 5.63
C LEU A 282 -0.83 1.23 6.67
N SER A 283 -0.98 1.60 7.95
CA SER A 283 -0.11 1.10 9.00
C SER A 283 -0.53 -0.29 9.47
N VAL A 284 0.35 -1.28 9.27
CA VAL A 284 0.20 -2.65 9.77
C VAL A 284 0.56 -2.79 11.25
N THR A 285 1.20 -1.79 11.85
CA THR A 285 1.66 -1.82 13.26
C THR A 285 0.81 -0.96 14.19
N ARG A 286 -0.21 -0.26 13.67
CA ARG A 286 -1.06 0.62 14.50
C ARG A 286 -1.80 -0.12 15.61
N LYS A 287 -2.11 -1.40 15.39
CA LYS A 287 -2.78 -2.30 16.33
C LYS A 287 -2.13 -3.68 16.21
N SER A 288 -2.24 -4.50 17.24
CA SER A 288 -1.83 -5.90 17.21
C SER A 288 -2.84 -6.77 16.45
N TYR A 289 -3.02 -6.51 15.16
CA TYR A 289 -4.04 -7.16 14.34
C TYR A 289 -3.99 -8.68 14.41
N ARG A 290 -2.78 -9.25 14.37
CA ARG A 290 -2.58 -10.70 14.46
C ARG A 290 -3.14 -11.27 15.78
N ASP A 291 -2.88 -10.61 16.90
CA ASP A 291 -3.39 -11.02 18.21
C ASP A 291 -4.91 -10.90 18.27
N LEU A 292 -5.47 -9.82 17.71
CA LEU A 292 -6.92 -9.62 17.63
C LEU A 292 -7.61 -10.68 16.76
N ILE A 293 -6.99 -11.09 15.65
CA ILE A 293 -7.48 -12.17 14.78
C ILE A 293 -7.42 -13.51 15.52
N LEU A 294 -6.29 -13.83 16.16
CA LEU A 294 -6.12 -15.06 16.93
C LEU A 294 -7.13 -15.15 18.09
N ALA A 295 -7.42 -14.03 18.74
CA ALA A 295 -8.41 -13.94 19.81
C ALA A 295 -9.87 -13.92 19.32
N ASN A 296 -10.14 -13.88 18.01
CA ASN A 296 -11.47 -13.66 17.44
C ASN A 296 -12.17 -12.39 17.95
N THR A 297 -11.40 -11.35 18.25
CA THR A 297 -11.93 -10.07 18.78
C THR A 297 -11.80 -8.92 17.79
N ILE A 298 -11.16 -9.15 16.64
CA ILE A 298 -11.01 -8.12 15.61
C ILE A 298 -12.36 -7.65 15.06
N SER A 299 -12.52 -6.34 14.95
CA SER A 299 -13.69 -5.72 14.31
C SER A 299 -13.62 -5.89 12.79
N VAL A 300 -14.78 -5.80 12.11
CA VAL A 300 -14.79 -5.81 10.63
C VAL A 300 -13.99 -4.62 10.08
N PHE A 301 -14.09 -3.45 10.70
CA PHE A 301 -13.31 -2.26 10.36
C PHE A 301 -11.79 -2.51 10.41
N ASP A 302 -11.29 -3.01 11.54
CA ASP A 302 -9.85 -3.25 11.71
C ASP A 302 -9.33 -4.34 10.80
N PHE A 303 -10.10 -5.43 10.62
CA PHE A 303 -9.73 -6.52 9.71
C PHE A 303 -9.63 -6.04 8.25
N ARG A 304 -10.59 -5.22 7.81
CA ARG A 304 -10.64 -4.67 6.46
C ARG A 304 -9.48 -3.69 6.19
N ILE A 305 -9.12 -2.89 7.19
CA ILE A 305 -7.96 -1.99 7.10
C ILE A 305 -6.66 -2.79 7.08
N TYR A 306 -6.52 -3.79 7.94
CA TYR A 306 -5.36 -4.67 7.94
C TYR A 306 -5.16 -5.33 6.57
N LEU A 307 -6.22 -5.91 6.00
CA LEU A 307 -6.15 -6.54 4.69
C LEU A 307 -5.74 -5.57 3.57
N LEU A 308 -6.33 -4.36 3.55
CA LEU A 308 -5.96 -3.31 2.62
C LEU A 308 -4.48 -2.92 2.78
N SER A 309 -4.02 -2.74 4.01
CA SER A 309 -2.64 -2.33 4.30
C SER A 309 -1.64 -3.37 3.77
N ARG A 310 -1.87 -4.66 4.01
CA ARG A 310 -1.03 -5.75 3.47
C ARG A 310 -1.03 -5.80 1.95
N GLN A 311 -2.19 -5.65 1.31
CA GLN A 311 -2.29 -5.60 -0.15
C GLN A 311 -1.51 -4.40 -0.72
N CYS A 312 -1.62 -3.22 -0.09
CA CYS A 312 -0.94 -2.00 -0.53
C CYS A 312 0.59 -2.08 -0.35
N GLU A 313 1.09 -2.63 0.76
CA GLU A 313 2.53 -2.87 0.96
C GLU A 313 3.10 -3.79 -0.12
N LEU A 314 2.40 -4.89 -0.44
CA LEU A 314 2.83 -5.81 -1.50
C LEU A 314 2.79 -5.16 -2.91
N LEU A 315 1.81 -4.30 -3.18
CA LEU A 315 1.79 -3.50 -4.42
C LEU A 315 2.96 -2.51 -4.48
N ALA A 316 3.35 -1.92 -3.35
CA ALA A 316 4.49 -1.02 -3.27
C ALA A 316 5.81 -1.75 -3.59
N HIS A 317 6.03 -2.95 -3.03
CA HIS A 317 7.18 -3.79 -3.35
C HIS A 317 7.25 -4.19 -4.84
N ARG A 318 6.11 -4.25 -5.53
CA ARG A 318 6.01 -4.52 -6.97
C ARG A 318 6.16 -3.26 -7.85
N GLY A 319 6.36 -2.08 -7.26
CA GLY A 319 6.39 -0.81 -7.97
C GLY A 319 5.05 -0.41 -8.60
N ARG A 320 3.93 -1.06 -8.21
CA ARG A 320 2.57 -0.79 -8.71
C ARG A 320 1.87 0.30 -7.90
N ILE A 321 2.59 1.39 -7.60
CA ILE A 321 2.14 2.43 -6.66
C ILE A 321 0.85 3.11 -7.14
N ASN A 322 0.67 3.26 -8.46
CA ASN A 322 -0.56 3.86 -9.04
C ASN A 322 -1.84 3.12 -8.64
N GLU A 323 -1.76 1.84 -8.33
CA GLU A 323 -2.93 1.05 -7.93
C GLU A 323 -3.29 1.22 -6.47
N ILE A 324 -2.31 1.57 -5.63
CA ILE A 324 -2.50 1.80 -4.20
C ILE A 324 -3.51 2.92 -3.98
N SER A 325 -3.29 4.09 -4.60
CA SER A 325 -4.17 5.25 -4.44
C SER A 325 -5.60 4.95 -4.90
N ARG A 326 -5.77 4.26 -6.04
CA ARG A 326 -7.11 3.89 -6.55
C ARG A 326 -7.79 2.87 -5.65
N LYS A 327 -7.07 1.85 -5.19
CA LYS A 327 -7.60 0.82 -4.30
C LYS A 327 -8.02 1.43 -2.96
N ALA A 328 -7.20 2.32 -2.39
CA ALA A 328 -7.52 3.05 -1.17
C ALA A 328 -8.73 3.99 -1.35
N ALA A 329 -8.80 4.75 -2.44
CA ALA A 329 -9.95 5.63 -2.71
C ALA A 329 -11.26 4.84 -2.85
N ALA A 330 -11.24 3.72 -3.59
CA ALA A 330 -12.39 2.82 -3.73
C ALA A 330 -12.79 2.20 -2.38
N PHE A 331 -11.80 1.80 -1.57
CA PHE A 331 -12.03 1.28 -0.22
C PHE A 331 -12.69 2.33 0.67
N LEU A 332 -12.15 3.55 0.74
CA LEU A 332 -12.69 4.62 1.58
C LEU A 332 -14.10 5.01 1.17
N GLY A 333 -14.37 5.16 -0.13
CA GLY A 333 -15.73 5.46 -0.62
C GLY A 333 -16.72 4.30 -0.44
N GLY A 334 -16.28 3.06 -0.60
CA GLY A 334 -17.11 1.87 -0.39
C GLY A 334 -17.42 1.61 1.07
N PHE A 335 -16.38 1.57 1.91
CA PHE A 335 -16.50 1.28 3.33
C PHE A 335 -17.05 2.46 4.12
N GLY A 336 -16.74 3.71 3.71
CA GLY A 336 -17.35 4.92 4.29
C GLY A 336 -18.87 4.92 4.17
N ARG A 337 -19.42 4.52 3.02
CA ARG A 337 -20.88 4.33 2.86
C ARG A 337 -21.44 3.28 3.80
N ARG A 338 -20.72 2.18 4.03
CA ARG A 338 -21.13 1.15 4.98
C ARG A 338 -21.09 1.63 6.44
N LEU A 339 -20.14 2.51 6.80
CA LEU A 339 -20.10 3.10 8.13
C LEU A 339 -21.31 4.02 8.39
N ARG A 340 -21.91 4.60 7.35
CA ARG A 340 -23.14 5.41 7.49
C ARG A 340 -24.31 4.60 8.04
N ASP A 341 -24.35 3.28 7.80
CA ASP A 341 -25.39 2.39 8.34
C ASP A 341 -25.39 2.35 9.88
N VAL A 342 -24.28 2.72 10.52
CA VAL A 342 -24.10 2.72 11.99
C VAL A 342 -23.70 4.09 12.53
N GLU A 343 -23.90 5.16 11.75
CA GLU A 343 -23.46 6.52 12.07
C GLU A 343 -23.92 7.01 13.45
N THR A 344 -25.13 6.63 13.86
CA THR A 344 -25.72 6.98 15.17
C THR A 344 -24.96 6.40 16.36
N THR A 345 -24.12 5.38 16.15
CA THR A 345 -23.29 4.77 17.20
C THR A 345 -21.87 5.34 17.25
N LEU A 346 -21.51 6.18 16.27
CA LEU A 346 -20.16 6.72 16.13
C LEU A 346 -20.07 8.12 16.71
N PRO A 347 -18.87 8.55 17.17
CA PRO A 347 -18.63 9.95 17.51
C PRO A 347 -19.05 10.89 16.36
N PRO A 348 -19.59 12.09 16.66
CA PRO A 348 -19.90 13.09 15.64
C PRO A 348 -18.68 13.37 14.75
N PHE A 349 -18.89 13.42 13.43
CA PHE A 349 -17.84 13.59 12.41
C PHE A 349 -16.79 12.48 12.31
N PHE A 350 -16.99 11.31 12.95
CA PHE A 350 -16.03 10.21 12.89
C PHE A 350 -15.73 9.75 11.45
N ILE A 351 -16.77 9.59 10.63
CA ILE A 351 -16.62 9.07 9.26
C ILE A 351 -15.86 10.07 8.39
N GLU A 352 -16.19 11.36 8.51
CA GLU A 352 -15.52 12.46 7.83
C GLU A 352 -14.06 12.54 8.24
N SER A 353 -13.78 12.54 9.55
CA SER A 353 -12.41 12.57 10.09
C SER A 353 -11.60 11.36 9.63
N TRP A 354 -12.21 10.18 9.64
CA TRP A 354 -11.60 8.94 9.19
C TRP A 354 -11.24 8.95 7.72
N ILE A 355 -12.17 9.32 6.83
CA ILE A 355 -11.93 9.38 5.39
C ILE A 355 -10.89 10.46 5.07
N TYR A 356 -11.01 11.63 5.70
CA TYR A 356 -10.07 12.75 5.53
C TYR A 356 -8.65 12.32 5.89
N SER A 357 -8.43 11.88 7.13
CA SER A 357 -7.10 11.51 7.64
C SER A 357 -6.52 10.32 6.88
N SER A 358 -7.35 9.33 6.56
CA SER A 358 -6.94 8.16 5.79
C SER A 358 -6.47 8.53 4.39
N ALA A 359 -7.22 9.36 3.66
CA ALA A 359 -6.86 9.76 2.31
C ALA A 359 -5.53 10.53 2.27
N LEU A 360 -5.31 11.46 3.22
CA LEU A 360 -4.05 12.19 3.32
C LEU A 360 -2.88 11.26 3.67
N SER A 361 -3.07 10.36 4.65
CA SER A 361 -2.03 9.40 5.03
C SER A 361 -1.62 8.50 3.86
N VAL A 362 -2.56 8.08 3.01
CA VAL A 362 -2.27 7.27 1.81
C VAL A 362 -1.44 8.06 0.80
N VAL A 363 -1.73 9.35 0.59
CA VAL A 363 -0.91 10.22 -0.28
C VAL A 363 0.54 10.24 0.21
N GLU A 364 0.76 10.40 1.51
CA GLU A 364 2.11 10.38 2.10
C GLU A 364 2.81 9.03 1.93
N TYR A 365 2.13 7.92 2.17
CA TYR A 365 2.69 6.58 1.93
C TYR A 365 3.09 6.39 0.48
N CYS A 366 2.22 6.80 -0.46
CA CYS A 366 2.49 6.74 -1.88
C CYS A 366 3.71 7.58 -2.27
N ASP A 367 3.87 8.79 -1.72
CA ASP A 367 5.04 9.64 -1.99
C ASP A 367 6.34 9.03 -1.42
N ARG A 368 6.29 8.47 -0.20
CA ARG A 368 7.43 7.77 0.40
C ARG A 368 7.83 6.52 -0.39
N TRP A 369 6.87 5.72 -0.84
CA TRP A 369 7.17 4.54 -1.66
C TRP A 369 7.65 4.93 -3.05
N ALA A 370 7.10 6.00 -3.65
CA ALA A 370 7.51 6.48 -4.95
C ALA A 370 8.95 6.99 -4.99
N SER A 371 9.53 7.45 -3.87
CA SER A 371 10.92 7.93 -3.86
C SER A 371 11.95 6.85 -4.23
N GLY A 372 11.59 5.57 -4.09
CA GLY A 372 12.43 4.43 -4.49
C GLY A 372 12.36 4.08 -5.99
N PHE A 373 11.46 4.72 -6.76
CA PHE A 373 11.21 4.36 -8.16
C PHE A 373 11.31 5.58 -9.09
N GLN A 374 11.85 5.37 -10.29
CA GLN A 374 11.84 6.39 -11.34
C GLN A 374 10.49 6.36 -12.08
N ILE A 375 9.52 7.17 -11.62
CA ILE A 375 8.21 7.31 -12.25
C ILE A 375 8.23 8.49 -13.23
N ALA A 376 8.08 8.21 -14.52
CA ALA A 376 8.11 9.24 -15.57
C ALA A 376 6.96 9.09 -16.58
N GLY A 377 6.69 10.18 -17.31
CA GLY A 377 5.76 10.20 -18.43
C GLY A 377 4.31 9.85 -18.05
N PRO A 378 3.58 9.07 -18.86
CA PRO A 378 2.16 8.77 -18.62
C PRO A 378 1.88 8.09 -17.27
N LYS A 379 2.84 7.32 -16.74
CA LYS A 379 2.73 6.69 -15.41
C LYS A 379 2.73 7.72 -14.29
N LEU A 380 3.52 8.79 -14.42
CA LEU A 380 3.56 9.90 -13.47
C LEU A 380 2.25 10.71 -13.52
N ASN A 381 1.70 10.93 -14.72
CA ASN A 381 0.41 11.61 -14.86
C ASN A 381 -0.71 10.83 -14.17
N THR A 382 -0.74 9.50 -14.36
CA THR A 382 -1.71 8.62 -13.70
C THR A 382 -1.52 8.60 -12.19
N PHE A 383 -0.26 8.63 -11.72
CA PHE A 383 0.06 8.69 -10.30
C PHE A 383 -0.47 9.97 -9.65
N ASN A 384 -0.15 11.12 -10.24
CA ASN A 384 -0.59 12.43 -9.76
C ASN A 384 -2.11 12.56 -9.81
N ALA A 385 -2.77 12.03 -10.85
CA ALA A 385 -4.22 12.00 -10.93
C ALA A 385 -4.84 11.23 -9.75
N ALA A 386 -4.31 10.04 -9.43
CA ALA A 386 -4.83 9.23 -8.34
C ALA A 386 -4.57 9.86 -6.96
N LYS A 387 -3.48 10.61 -6.78
CA LYS A 387 -3.26 11.45 -5.59
C LYS A 387 -4.27 12.61 -5.52
N GLY A 388 -4.54 13.25 -6.65
CA GLY A 388 -5.59 14.29 -6.76
C GLY A 388 -6.97 13.77 -6.33
N GLU A 389 -7.34 12.55 -6.75
CA GLU A 389 -8.60 11.90 -6.36
C GLU A 389 -8.71 11.65 -4.85
N LEU A 390 -7.61 11.27 -4.18
CA LEU A 390 -7.57 11.13 -2.72
C LEU A 390 -7.69 12.48 -1.99
N LEU A 391 -6.99 13.50 -2.47
CA LEU A 391 -7.07 14.85 -1.89
C LEU A 391 -8.47 15.45 -2.08
N GLU A 392 -9.10 15.21 -3.22
CA GLU A 392 -10.48 15.60 -3.45
C GLU A 392 -11.44 14.83 -2.54
N LEU A 393 -11.22 13.53 -2.32
CA LEU A 393 -12.02 12.75 -1.36
C LEU A 393 -11.94 13.32 0.06
N ALA A 394 -10.74 13.76 0.49
CA ALA A 394 -10.54 14.45 1.76
C ALA A 394 -11.27 15.80 1.78
N ARG A 395 -11.13 16.62 0.72
CA ARG A 395 -11.82 17.91 0.58
C ARG A 395 -13.34 17.77 0.68
N THR A 396 -13.91 16.74 0.07
CA THR A 396 -15.34 16.45 0.14
C THR A 396 -15.81 16.23 1.59
N GLN A 397 -14.96 15.71 2.48
CA GLN A 397 -15.31 15.61 3.90
C GLN A 397 -15.35 16.97 4.57
N LEU A 398 -14.48 17.91 4.17
CA LEU A 398 -14.55 19.30 4.62
C LEU A 398 -15.82 20.00 4.13
N ASP A 399 -16.27 19.73 2.90
CA ASP A 399 -17.56 20.23 2.40
C ASP A 399 -18.72 19.79 3.32
N ILE A 400 -18.74 18.51 3.73
CA ILE A 400 -19.75 17.97 4.66
C ILE A 400 -19.65 18.62 6.04
N ILE A 401 -18.46 18.67 6.64
CA ILE A 401 -18.24 19.27 7.96
C ILE A 401 -18.65 20.75 7.93
N GLY A 402 -18.11 21.52 6.98
CA GLY A 402 -18.33 22.97 6.87
C GLY A 402 -19.78 23.35 6.69
N VAL A 403 -20.55 22.61 5.87
CA VAL A 403 -22.00 22.84 5.72
C VAL A 403 -22.76 22.49 7.01
N THR A 404 -22.35 21.42 7.71
CA THR A 404 -23.00 20.96 8.95
C THR A 404 -22.81 21.96 10.10
N ILE A 405 -21.58 22.47 10.28
CA ILE A 405 -21.25 23.46 11.31
C ILE A 405 -21.52 24.90 10.89
N ARG A 406 -21.97 25.11 9.65
CA ARG A 406 -22.34 26.41 9.03
C ARG A 406 -21.17 27.35 8.73
N HIS A 407 -19.94 26.84 8.68
CA HIS A 407 -18.80 27.58 8.11
C HIS A 407 -18.86 27.68 6.58
N LEU A 408 -19.63 26.80 5.92
CA LEU A 408 -19.93 26.84 4.49
C LEU A 408 -21.43 26.94 4.24
N PRO A 409 -21.87 27.61 3.16
CA PRO A 409 -23.28 27.73 2.83
C PRO A 409 -23.82 26.44 2.22
N LYS A 410 -25.08 26.09 2.52
CA LYS A 410 -25.78 24.92 1.97
C LYS A 410 -26.26 25.15 0.52
N ARG A 411 -25.33 25.48 -0.37
CA ARG A 411 -25.55 25.66 -1.81
C ARG A 411 -24.36 25.11 -2.62
N PRO A 412 -24.53 24.81 -3.91
CA PRO A 412 -23.42 24.41 -4.76
C PRO A 412 -22.30 25.48 -4.78
N PRO A 413 -21.02 25.07 -4.83
CA PRO A 413 -20.53 23.69 -4.96
C PRO A 413 -20.43 22.91 -3.64
N PHE A 414 -20.59 23.56 -2.48
CA PHE A 414 -20.35 22.94 -1.17
C PHE A 414 -21.39 21.88 -0.79
N SER A 415 -22.64 22.04 -1.23
CA SER A 415 -23.71 21.08 -0.92
C SER A 415 -23.73 19.84 -1.82
N SER A 416 -22.85 19.74 -2.83
CA SER A 416 -22.90 18.64 -3.81
C SER A 416 -22.66 17.25 -3.22
N SER A 417 -21.99 17.17 -2.07
CA SER A 417 -21.71 15.92 -1.36
C SER A 417 -22.48 15.78 -0.04
N PHE A 418 -23.34 16.75 0.27
CA PHE A 418 -24.18 16.73 1.45
C PHE A 418 -25.47 15.96 1.15
N SER A 419 -25.62 14.75 1.70
CA SER A 419 -26.93 14.10 1.76
C SER A 419 -27.71 14.66 2.96
N SER A 420 -28.98 14.97 2.75
CA SER A 420 -29.92 15.43 3.78
C SER A 420 -30.23 14.34 4.81
N SER A 421 -29.24 13.84 5.56
CA SER A 421 -29.52 13.24 6.85
C SER A 421 -29.89 14.39 7.79
N GLU A 422 -31.08 14.29 8.39
CA GLU A 422 -31.51 15.20 9.45
C GLU A 422 -30.39 15.35 10.48
N SER A 423 -30.28 16.56 11.03
CA SER A 423 -29.30 16.96 12.04
C SER A 423 -28.93 15.79 12.96
N PRO A 424 -27.63 15.55 13.25
CA PRO A 424 -27.25 14.47 14.14
C PRO A 424 -28.10 14.61 15.39
N ALA A 425 -28.96 13.61 15.65
CA ALA A 425 -29.65 13.50 16.92
C ALA A 425 -28.56 13.70 17.97
N GLN A 426 -28.79 14.64 18.90
CA GLN A 426 -27.93 14.86 20.04
C GLN A 426 -27.89 13.55 20.82
N THR A 427 -26.99 12.67 20.41
CA THR A 427 -26.69 11.43 21.08
C THR A 427 -25.62 11.82 22.07
N ASP A 428 -25.87 11.60 23.37
CA ASP A 428 -24.95 11.83 24.48
C ASP A 428 -23.70 10.93 24.38
N LEU A 429 -22.98 10.99 23.26
CA LEU A 429 -21.69 10.34 23.08
C LEU A 429 -20.63 11.31 23.59
N THR A 430 -20.03 10.95 24.74
CA THR A 430 -18.94 11.71 25.36
C THR A 430 -17.64 11.70 24.55
N GLN A 431 -17.56 10.87 23.50
CA GLN A 431 -16.37 10.71 22.67
C GLN A 431 -16.37 11.70 21.51
N LYS A 432 -15.21 12.32 21.26
CA LYS A 432 -14.95 13.22 20.13
C LYS A 432 -13.95 12.57 19.16
N ILE A 433 -13.87 13.09 17.94
CA ILE A 433 -12.79 12.78 17.00
C ILE A 433 -11.42 13.22 17.56
N SER A 434 -10.34 12.67 16.99
CA SER A 434 -8.98 12.83 17.52
C SER A 434 -8.09 13.69 16.64
N ASN A 435 -8.49 13.93 15.38
CA ASN A 435 -7.75 14.79 14.46
C ASN A 435 -7.74 16.26 14.94
N ILE A 436 -6.57 16.76 15.33
CA ILE A 436 -6.40 18.10 15.92
C ILE A 436 -6.70 19.21 14.91
N GLU A 437 -6.32 19.05 13.65
CA GLU A 437 -6.57 20.05 12.60
C GLU A 437 -8.07 20.20 12.31
N LEU A 438 -8.79 19.08 12.26
CA LEU A 438 -10.24 19.10 12.07
C LEU A 438 -10.97 19.64 13.31
N LEU A 439 -10.50 19.33 14.52
CA LEU A 439 -11.06 19.92 15.74
C LEU A 439 -10.90 21.45 15.75
N ALA A 440 -9.72 21.95 15.40
CA ALA A 440 -9.47 23.39 15.28
C ALA A 440 -10.36 24.03 14.19
N ALA A 441 -10.53 23.36 13.04
CA ALA A 441 -11.41 23.81 11.96
C ALA A 441 -12.90 23.77 12.34
N ILE A 442 -13.32 22.85 13.22
CA ILE A 442 -14.70 22.82 13.72
C ILE A 442 -14.96 24.04 14.62
N ASP A 443 -14.00 24.36 15.49
CA ASP A 443 -14.14 25.42 16.49
C ASP A 443 -13.92 26.84 15.90
N ASP A 444 -13.10 26.99 14.86
CA ASP A 444 -12.72 28.28 14.27
C ASP A 444 -12.89 28.32 12.74
N ALA A 445 -13.63 29.33 12.24
CA ALA A 445 -13.93 29.47 10.82
C ALA A 445 -12.70 29.81 9.98
N GLU A 446 -11.76 30.61 10.49
CA GLU A 446 -10.54 30.94 9.73
C GLU A 446 -9.59 29.74 9.63
N ALA A 447 -9.45 28.96 10.70
CA ALA A 447 -8.75 27.67 10.67
C ALA A 447 -9.38 26.72 9.63
N PHE A 448 -10.71 26.66 9.58
CA PHE A 448 -11.43 25.90 8.55
C PHE A 448 -11.11 26.38 7.14
N TYR A 449 -11.17 27.69 6.88
CA TYR A 449 -10.89 28.25 5.55
C TYR A 449 -9.45 27.99 5.12
N SER A 450 -8.49 28.14 6.03
CA SER A 450 -7.08 27.83 5.76
C SER A 450 -6.91 26.36 5.37
N LEU A 451 -7.51 25.45 6.13
CA LEU A 451 -7.43 24.02 5.85
C LEU A 451 -8.09 23.65 4.51
N TYR A 452 -9.26 24.24 4.23
CA TYR A 452 -9.98 24.03 2.98
C TYR A 452 -9.18 24.49 1.76
N VAL A 453 -8.58 25.68 1.85
CA VAL A 453 -7.74 26.23 0.78
C VAL A 453 -6.51 25.38 0.55
N ASP A 454 -5.82 24.93 1.61
CA ASP A 454 -4.62 24.07 1.49
C ASP A 454 -4.94 22.77 0.73
N ILE A 455 -5.93 22.01 1.22
CA ILE A 455 -6.27 20.71 0.62
C ILE A 455 -6.76 20.87 -0.82
N THR A 456 -7.55 21.89 -1.10
CA THR A 456 -8.03 22.18 -2.46
C THR A 456 -6.87 22.56 -3.39
N THR A 457 -5.92 23.37 -2.92
CA THR A 457 -4.75 23.79 -3.70
C THR A 457 -3.82 22.61 -3.99
N ARG A 458 -3.60 21.73 -3.02
CA ARG A 458 -2.83 20.49 -3.21
C ARG A 458 -3.48 19.59 -4.26
N ALA A 459 -4.82 19.45 -4.23
CA ALA A 459 -5.55 18.69 -5.25
C ALA A 459 -5.43 19.32 -6.65
N ILE A 460 -5.53 20.64 -6.76
CA ILE A 460 -5.31 21.39 -8.01
C ILE A 460 -3.91 21.14 -8.57
N ASP A 461 -2.88 21.22 -7.74
CA ASP A 461 -1.48 20.98 -8.16
C ASP A 461 -1.31 19.55 -8.69
N MET A 462 -1.88 18.55 -8.00
CA MET A 462 -1.85 17.15 -8.46
C MET A 462 -2.55 16.96 -9.81
N TYR A 463 -3.75 17.54 -9.99
CA TYR A 463 -4.46 17.44 -11.28
C TYR A 463 -3.76 18.21 -12.40
N THR A 464 -3.15 19.34 -12.09
CA THR A 464 -2.35 20.13 -13.04
C THR A 464 -1.14 19.32 -13.51
N LYS A 465 -0.37 18.74 -12.58
CA LYS A 465 0.74 17.83 -12.86
C LYS A 465 0.31 16.57 -13.62
N ALA A 466 -0.94 16.15 -13.47
CA ALA A 466 -1.51 15.02 -14.21
C ALA A 466 -1.99 15.38 -15.62
N GLY A 467 -1.99 16.66 -16.00
CA GLY A 467 -2.61 17.14 -17.25
C GLY A 467 -4.15 17.10 -17.24
N ARG A 468 -4.78 16.87 -16.08
CA ARG A 468 -6.24 16.79 -15.92
C ARG A 468 -6.85 18.17 -15.66
N LYS A 469 -6.69 19.08 -16.62
CA LYS A 469 -7.08 20.50 -16.50
C LYS A 469 -8.53 20.71 -16.04
N LYS A 470 -9.49 19.92 -16.53
CA LYS A 470 -10.91 20.05 -16.16
C LYS A 470 -11.14 19.92 -14.64
N PHE A 471 -10.44 18.99 -13.99
CA PHE A 471 -10.58 18.77 -12.56
C PHE A 471 -10.00 19.93 -11.76
N ALA A 472 -8.81 20.42 -12.16
CA ALA A 472 -8.19 21.60 -11.56
C ALA A 472 -9.08 22.85 -11.68
N LEU A 473 -9.64 23.12 -12.87
CA LEU A 473 -10.50 24.28 -13.12
C LEU A 473 -11.79 24.24 -12.28
N ARG A 474 -12.40 23.06 -12.10
CA ARG A 474 -13.57 22.90 -11.22
C ARG A 474 -13.23 23.23 -9.77
N LEU A 475 -12.05 22.84 -9.30
CA LEU A 475 -11.59 23.15 -7.94
C LEU A 475 -11.28 24.64 -7.78
N HIS A 476 -10.71 25.31 -8.78
CA HIS A 476 -10.58 26.78 -8.80
C HIS A 476 -11.94 27.48 -8.66
N GLY A 477 -12.97 26.99 -9.37
CA GLY A 477 -14.34 27.52 -9.22
C GLY A 477 -14.92 27.33 -7.80
N SER A 478 -14.45 26.33 -7.06
CA SER A 478 -14.83 26.14 -5.65
C SER A 478 -14.10 27.10 -4.72
N LEU A 479 -12.83 27.41 -4.99
CA LEU A 479 -12.10 28.43 -4.24
C LEU A 479 -12.72 29.82 -4.45
N ALA A 480 -13.10 30.15 -5.69
CA ALA A 480 -13.83 31.40 -5.97
C ALA A 480 -15.18 31.47 -5.21
N ALA A 481 -15.88 30.33 -5.09
CA ALA A 481 -17.12 30.28 -4.31
C ALA A 481 -16.86 30.50 -2.80
N LEU A 482 -15.71 30.05 -2.30
CA LEU A 482 -15.31 30.24 -0.91
C LEU A 482 -14.94 31.70 -0.65
N ASP A 483 -14.18 32.31 -1.54
CA ASP A 483 -13.80 33.72 -1.45
C ASP A 483 -15.04 34.62 -1.51
N LEU A 484 -16.01 34.29 -2.37
CA LEU A 484 -17.30 34.97 -2.40
C LEU A 484 -18.03 34.87 -1.04
N HIS A 485 -18.04 33.68 -0.43
CA HIS A 485 -18.65 33.48 0.88
C HIS A 485 -17.96 34.28 2.00
N ARG A 486 -16.63 34.43 1.91
CA ARG A 486 -15.80 35.17 2.86
C ARG A 486 -15.83 36.70 2.64
N GLY A 487 -16.59 37.18 1.65
CA GLY A 487 -16.64 38.59 1.28
C GLY A 487 -15.42 39.11 0.52
N GLN A 488 -14.58 38.20 0.00
CA GLN A 488 -13.43 38.53 -0.86
C GLN A 488 -13.86 38.62 -2.32
N TYR A 489 -14.76 39.57 -2.59
CA TYR A 489 -15.46 39.68 -3.87
C TYR A 489 -14.53 39.95 -5.05
N GLU A 490 -13.49 40.77 -4.88
CA GLU A 490 -12.53 41.11 -5.94
C GLU A 490 -11.78 39.86 -6.44
N THR A 491 -11.26 39.05 -5.51
CA THR A 491 -10.57 37.80 -5.81
C THR A 491 -11.52 36.79 -6.45
N ALA A 492 -12.73 36.65 -5.92
CA ALA A 492 -13.75 35.75 -6.48
C ALA A 492 -14.14 36.15 -7.91
N LEU A 493 -14.37 37.45 -8.16
CA LEU A 493 -14.72 37.98 -9.47
C LEU A 493 -13.58 37.73 -10.48
N SER A 494 -12.34 38.02 -10.11
CA SER A 494 -11.15 37.78 -10.96
C SER A 494 -11.01 36.31 -11.38
N ILE A 495 -11.26 35.37 -10.46
CA ILE A 495 -11.22 33.94 -10.78
C ILE A 495 -12.40 33.58 -11.70
N TYR A 496 -13.63 34.01 -11.39
CA TYR A 496 -14.80 33.68 -12.21
C TYR A 496 -14.76 34.27 -13.62
N THR A 497 -14.14 35.43 -13.83
CA THR A 497 -13.98 36.03 -15.17
C THR A 497 -12.88 35.36 -15.99
N SER A 498 -11.85 34.81 -15.35
CA SER A 498 -10.75 34.12 -16.05
C SER A 498 -11.09 32.67 -16.45
N LEU A 499 -11.88 31.94 -15.66
CA LEU A 499 -12.22 30.53 -15.93
C LEU A 499 -12.91 30.27 -17.28
N PRO A 500 -13.89 31.07 -17.76
CA PRO A 500 -14.57 30.88 -19.05
C PRO A 500 -13.65 30.71 -20.25
N ALA A 501 -12.53 31.45 -20.29
CA ALA A 501 -11.55 31.37 -21.39
C ALA A 501 -10.93 29.97 -21.54
N HIS A 502 -10.93 29.17 -20.47
CA HIS A 502 -10.44 27.79 -20.51
C HIS A 502 -11.50 26.77 -20.98
N TYR A 503 -12.77 27.14 -20.99
CA TYR A 503 -13.89 26.27 -21.36
C TYR A 503 -14.34 26.46 -22.81
N ALA A 504 -14.36 27.70 -23.30
CA ALA A 504 -14.81 28.05 -24.63
C ALA A 504 -14.09 27.28 -25.76
N PRO A 505 -12.74 27.10 -25.76
CA PRO A 505 -12.05 26.37 -26.83
C PRO A 505 -12.42 24.88 -26.91
N HIS A 506 -12.98 24.33 -25.85
CA HIS A 506 -13.37 22.91 -25.76
C HIS A 506 -14.89 22.73 -25.87
N MET A 507 -15.64 23.78 -26.20
CA MET A 507 -17.10 23.77 -26.32
C MET A 507 -17.79 23.29 -25.02
N TRP A 508 -17.22 23.60 -23.85
CA TRP A 508 -17.85 23.31 -22.56
C TRP A 508 -18.78 24.47 -22.18
N THR A 509 -19.73 24.76 -23.06
CA THR A 509 -20.62 25.93 -23.03
C THR A 509 -21.41 26.03 -21.73
N SER A 510 -21.71 24.92 -21.09
CA SER A 510 -22.45 24.91 -19.83
C SER A 510 -21.60 25.25 -18.60
N LEU A 511 -20.35 24.78 -18.54
CA LEU A 511 -19.41 25.21 -17.51
C LEU A 511 -19.03 26.69 -17.70
N GLU A 512 -18.90 27.12 -18.96
CA GLU A 512 -18.72 28.52 -19.33
C GLU A 512 -19.89 29.39 -18.86
N SER A 513 -21.13 29.05 -19.25
CA SER A 513 -22.36 29.71 -18.81
C SER A 513 -22.47 29.76 -17.28
N PHE A 514 -22.17 28.65 -16.60
CA PHE A 514 -22.23 28.60 -15.15
C PHE A 514 -21.21 29.55 -14.50
N MET A 515 -19.94 29.54 -14.92
CA MET A 515 -18.94 30.46 -14.36
C MET A 515 -19.24 31.92 -14.67
N LEU A 516 -19.73 32.23 -15.88
CA LEU A 516 -20.15 33.58 -16.23
C LEU A 516 -21.34 34.05 -15.37
N SER A 517 -22.30 33.15 -15.08
CA SER A 517 -23.39 33.46 -14.13
C SER A 517 -22.87 33.76 -12.73
N ARG A 518 -21.86 33.00 -12.26
CA ARG A 518 -21.23 33.25 -10.96
C ARG A 518 -20.44 34.57 -10.95
N ALA A 519 -19.80 34.95 -12.06
CA ALA A 519 -19.14 36.25 -12.19
C ALA A 519 -20.14 37.42 -12.08
N LEU A 520 -21.30 37.29 -12.72
CA LEU A 520 -22.37 38.30 -12.65
C LEU A 520 -22.95 38.44 -11.24
N ASP A 521 -23.19 37.31 -10.56
CA ASP A 521 -23.63 37.29 -9.16
C ASP A 521 -22.58 37.92 -8.23
N ALA A 522 -21.30 37.55 -8.39
CA ALA A 522 -20.20 38.10 -7.61
C ALA A 522 -20.08 39.63 -7.79
N HIS A 523 -20.23 40.12 -9.02
CA HIS A 523 -20.23 41.56 -9.30
C HIS A 523 -21.45 42.26 -8.68
N ALA A 524 -22.63 41.63 -8.66
CA ALA A 524 -23.81 42.17 -8.03
C ALA A 524 -23.64 42.27 -6.50
N ASP A 525 -23.08 41.23 -5.88
CA ASP A 525 -22.79 41.18 -4.44
C ASP A 525 -21.71 42.20 -4.04
N PHE A 526 -20.71 42.42 -4.90
CA PHE A 526 -19.66 43.43 -4.70
C PHE A 526 -20.17 44.88 -4.80
N GLN A 527 -21.37 45.10 -5.34
CA GLN A 527 -21.96 46.42 -5.59
C GLN A 527 -21.10 47.35 -6.47
N GLN A 528 -20.23 46.78 -7.31
CA GLN A 528 -19.43 47.55 -8.26
C GLN A 528 -20.32 48.22 -9.31
N GLU A 529 -19.89 49.38 -9.83
CA GLU A 529 -20.57 50.01 -10.95
C GLU A 529 -20.57 49.09 -12.16
N LYS A 530 -21.72 49.00 -12.85
CA LYS A 530 -21.89 48.20 -14.07
C LYS A 530 -21.14 48.85 -15.22
N ASP A 531 -19.85 48.58 -15.28
CA ASP A 531 -18.90 49.14 -16.22
C ASP A 531 -18.87 48.35 -17.55
N THR A 532 -17.93 48.71 -18.42
CA THR A 532 -17.77 48.06 -19.73
C THR A 532 -17.42 46.57 -19.59
N GLU A 533 -16.66 46.20 -18.55
CA GLU A 533 -16.26 44.82 -18.31
C GLU A 533 -17.45 43.96 -17.89
N TRP A 534 -18.30 44.47 -16.98
CA TRP A 534 -19.57 43.83 -16.63
C TRP A 534 -20.47 43.59 -17.85
N ILE A 535 -20.57 44.58 -18.75
CA ILE A 535 -21.32 44.43 -20.01
C ILE A 535 -20.74 43.31 -20.87
N HIS A 536 -19.41 43.21 -21.00
CA HIS A 536 -18.77 42.13 -21.75
C HIS A 536 -19.02 40.74 -21.15
N ILE A 537 -18.98 40.61 -19.82
CA ILE A 537 -19.29 39.37 -19.12
C ILE A 537 -20.74 38.98 -19.39
N LEU A 538 -21.67 39.94 -19.28
CA LEU A 538 -23.10 39.69 -19.50
C LEU A 538 -23.39 39.28 -20.96
N LEU A 539 -22.80 39.94 -21.94
CA LEU A 539 -22.99 39.58 -23.35
C LEU A 539 -22.44 38.18 -23.65
N SER A 540 -21.29 37.83 -23.08
CA SER A 540 -20.73 36.47 -23.18
C SER A 540 -21.65 35.44 -22.52
N PHE A 541 -22.20 35.76 -21.35
CA PHE A 541 -23.16 34.90 -20.65
C PHE A 541 -24.41 34.67 -21.50
N LEU A 542 -25.03 35.73 -22.03
CA LEU A 542 -26.23 35.63 -22.85
C LEU A 542 -25.98 34.83 -24.12
N LYS A 543 -24.82 35.01 -24.77
CA LYS A 543 -24.41 34.21 -25.93
C LYS A 543 -24.37 32.72 -25.57
N SER A 544 -23.62 32.37 -24.52
CA SER A 544 -23.46 30.99 -24.06
C SER A 544 -24.80 30.37 -23.61
N TYR A 545 -25.65 31.16 -22.95
CA TYR A 545 -26.98 30.78 -22.50
C TYR A 545 -27.91 30.42 -23.68
N ILE A 546 -27.90 31.24 -24.73
CA ILE A 546 -28.72 31.03 -25.94
C ILE A 546 -28.28 29.77 -26.68
N GLU A 547 -26.97 29.55 -26.81
CA GLU A 547 -26.40 28.37 -27.48
C GLU A 547 -26.86 27.04 -26.84
N ASN A 548 -27.18 27.05 -25.53
CA ASN A 548 -27.65 25.88 -24.78
C ASN A 548 -29.13 25.95 -24.33
N LEU A 549 -29.88 26.97 -24.77
CA LEU A 549 -31.28 27.22 -24.36
C LEU A 549 -31.50 27.21 -22.83
N GLY A 550 -30.49 27.56 -22.03
CA GLY A 550 -30.60 27.55 -20.58
C GLY A 550 -30.83 26.18 -19.92
N SER A 551 -30.68 25.08 -20.66
CA SER A 551 -30.93 23.71 -20.19
C SER A 551 -30.09 23.31 -18.97
N GLU A 552 -28.95 23.98 -18.75
CA GLU A 552 -27.96 23.61 -17.73
C GLU A 552 -27.85 24.59 -16.55
N LEU A 553 -28.70 25.63 -16.48
CA LEU A 553 -28.84 26.41 -15.25
C LEU A 553 -29.67 25.62 -14.24
N LEU A 554 -29.06 25.34 -13.07
CA LEU A 554 -29.67 24.65 -11.93
C LEU A 554 -30.65 25.59 -11.18
N MET A 555 -31.67 26.07 -11.88
CA MET A 555 -32.72 26.96 -11.39
C MET A 555 -34.07 26.52 -11.98
N HIS A 556 -35.20 26.86 -11.35
CA HIS A 556 -36.52 26.61 -11.94
C HIS A 556 -36.74 27.52 -13.18
N GLU A 557 -37.59 27.11 -14.13
CA GLU A 557 -37.82 27.88 -15.36
C GLU A 557 -38.33 29.30 -15.09
N ASP A 558 -39.21 29.47 -14.11
CA ASP A 558 -39.72 30.79 -13.71
C ASP A 558 -38.60 31.69 -13.16
N ASP A 559 -37.71 31.14 -12.32
CA ASP A 559 -36.54 31.86 -11.78
C ASP A 559 -35.56 32.26 -12.90
N LYS A 560 -35.42 31.42 -13.93
CA LYS A 560 -34.56 31.73 -15.09
C LYS A 560 -35.07 32.95 -15.84
N VAL A 561 -36.39 33.01 -16.10
CA VAL A 561 -36.98 34.15 -16.80
C VAL A 561 -36.78 35.44 -16.00
N GLU A 562 -37.05 35.43 -14.69
CA GLU A 562 -36.85 36.58 -13.83
C GLU A 562 -35.37 37.02 -13.80
N TYR A 563 -34.45 36.07 -13.63
CA TYR A 563 -33.02 36.33 -13.59
C TYR A 563 -32.51 36.97 -14.89
N ILE A 564 -32.88 36.41 -16.05
CA ILE A 564 -32.48 36.95 -17.36
C ILE A 564 -33.11 38.32 -17.60
N THR A 565 -34.39 38.52 -17.28
CA THR A 565 -35.06 39.82 -17.43
C THR A 565 -34.33 40.90 -16.61
N LYS A 566 -33.99 40.61 -15.35
CA LYS A 566 -33.24 41.53 -14.50
C LYS A 566 -31.87 41.89 -15.08
N LEU A 567 -31.15 40.93 -15.66
CA LEU A 567 -29.86 41.17 -16.30
C LEU A 567 -30.00 42.06 -17.55
N VAL A 568 -31.00 41.81 -18.40
CA VAL A 568 -31.27 42.61 -19.60
C VAL A 568 -31.67 44.05 -19.26
N ASP A 569 -32.49 44.24 -18.23
CA ASP A 569 -32.86 45.59 -17.76
C ASP A 569 -31.64 46.35 -17.22
N ASN A 570 -30.79 45.66 -16.46
CA ASN A 570 -29.53 46.23 -15.98
C ASN A 570 -28.58 46.61 -17.13
N LEU A 571 -28.52 45.79 -18.19
CA LEU A 571 -27.74 46.09 -19.40
C LEU A 571 -28.24 47.37 -20.08
N ARG A 572 -29.56 47.51 -20.22
CA ARG A 572 -30.17 48.71 -20.81
C ARG A 572 -29.83 49.97 -20.01
N GLN A 573 -29.88 49.88 -18.68
CA GLN A 573 -29.50 51.00 -17.80
C GLN A 573 -28.01 51.34 -17.94
N ALA A 574 -27.12 50.34 -17.88
CA ALA A 574 -25.68 50.54 -18.00
C ALA A 574 -25.28 51.15 -19.37
N ALA A 575 -25.86 50.64 -20.46
CA ALA A 575 -25.64 51.16 -21.81
C ALA A 575 -26.10 52.62 -21.95
N SER A 576 -27.28 52.96 -21.40
CA SER A 576 -27.78 54.34 -21.43
C SER A 576 -26.87 55.33 -20.69
N LYS A 577 -26.30 54.91 -19.54
CA LYS A 577 -25.33 55.71 -18.78
C LYS A 577 -24.04 55.97 -19.58
N LEU A 578 -23.53 54.95 -20.28
CA LEU A 578 -22.34 55.08 -21.14
C LEU A 578 -22.58 56.04 -22.32
N GLU A 579 -23.77 56.03 -22.92
CA GLU A 579 -24.14 56.98 -23.99
C GLU A 579 -24.20 58.42 -23.48
N THR A 580 -24.83 58.67 -22.32
CA THR A 580 -24.85 60.00 -21.69
C THR A 580 -23.45 60.48 -21.27
N GLY A 581 -22.57 59.59 -20.80
CA GLY A 581 -21.19 59.93 -20.47
C GLY A 581 -20.36 60.32 -21.70
N ARG A 582 -20.53 59.62 -22.83
CA ARG A 582 -19.88 59.98 -24.11
C ARG A 582 -20.39 61.31 -24.68
N LEU A 583 -21.67 61.61 -24.50
CA LEU A 583 -22.24 62.91 -24.89
C LEU A 583 -21.69 64.03 -24.01
N ALA A 584 -21.63 63.84 -22.68
CA ALA A 584 -21.05 64.82 -21.75
C ALA A 584 -19.56 65.10 -22.03
N TYR A 585 -18.77 64.07 -22.36
CA TYR A 585 -17.35 64.23 -22.72
C TYR A 585 -17.16 64.97 -24.06
N ARG A 586 -18.08 64.79 -25.03
CA ARG A 586 -18.10 65.57 -26.28
C ARG A 586 -18.47 67.04 -26.07
N PHE A 587 -19.20 67.38 -25.01
CA PHE A 587 -19.51 68.77 -24.64
C PHE A 587 -18.39 69.45 -23.85
N TYR A 588 -17.52 68.70 -23.16
CA TYR A 588 -16.35 69.24 -22.44
C TYR A 588 -15.09 69.43 -23.31
N LEU A 589 -15.03 68.80 -24.50
CA LEU A 589 -13.94 68.92 -25.49
C LEU A 589 -14.28 69.87 -26.66
N LYS A 590 -15.38 70.60 -26.56
CA LYS A 590 -15.68 71.81 -27.36
C LYS A 590 -15.59 73.02 -26.46
#